data_AF-Q6MYH0-F1
#
_entry.id   AF-Q6MYH0-F1
#
_cell.length_a   1.000
_cell.length_b   1.000
_cell.length_c   1.000
_cell.angle_alpha   90.00
_cell.angle_beta   90.00
_cell.angle_gamma   90.00
#
_symmetry.space_group_name_H-M   'P 1'
#
loop_
_entity.id
_entity.type
_entity.pdbx_description
1 polymer ?
#
loop_
_entity_poly.entity_id
_entity_poly.type
_entity_poly.pdbx_seq_one_letter_code
_entity_poly.pdbx_strand_id
1 'polypeptide(L)'
;METLLAHSFDYLSSYEPSKVRKGLRQVEGLLAQIYDPAFREFFKLQEGFQWNVAMRLVTCLEHLLGRGRTGTNDLLILSTLELIQGVLLLHPPSRTLFAREIYMNLLLDLLDPINCPAIQSATLLTLVTALLDHPANTRTFEELDGLLTVTSLFKQRATSREVKLKLVEFLYFYLMPETPTYPVGASAPNTAVCGLQRSPSKLGGGPYSRSLNVAGPGHGGKGHGDTRTTEEKQALLGRYLNNVEDLVEDLKETAPFGATVY
;
A
#
# COMPACT_ATOMS: atom_id res chain seq x y z
N MET A 1 24.84 -0.10 -2.93
CA MET A 1 23.46 -0.08 -3.45
C MET A 1 22.95 1.35 -3.70
N GLU A 2 23.22 2.29 -2.80
CA GLU A 2 22.83 3.70 -2.87
C GLU A 2 23.18 4.40 -4.20
N THR A 3 24.39 4.22 -4.74
CA THR A 3 24.80 4.84 -6.02
C THR A 3 23.94 4.39 -7.19
N LEU A 4 23.50 3.13 -7.20
CA LEU A 4 22.63 2.59 -8.24
C LEU A 4 21.21 3.16 -8.11
N LEU A 5 20.71 3.32 -6.87
CA LEU A 5 19.44 3.97 -6.60
C LEU A 5 19.47 5.45 -6.99
N ALA A 6 20.52 6.19 -6.64
CA ALA A 6 20.69 7.60 -7.01
C ALA A 6 20.57 7.79 -8.51
N HIS A 7 21.34 7.00 -9.28
CA HIS A 7 21.31 7.07 -10.74
C HIS A 7 19.95 6.66 -11.33
N SER A 8 19.28 5.67 -10.72
CA SER A 8 17.92 5.29 -11.12
C SER A 8 16.94 6.44 -10.87
N PHE A 9 17.05 7.14 -9.75
CA PHE A 9 16.17 8.26 -9.39
C PHE A 9 16.38 9.49 -10.28
N ASP A 10 17.62 9.76 -10.68
CA ASP A 10 17.93 10.82 -11.65
C ASP A 10 17.24 10.53 -12.99
N TYR A 11 17.22 9.26 -13.42
CA TYR A 11 16.50 8.85 -14.61
C TYR A 11 14.97 8.91 -14.48
N LEU A 12 14.41 8.55 -13.34
CA LEU A 12 12.97 8.67 -13.09
C LEU A 12 12.49 10.13 -13.07
N SER A 13 13.35 11.05 -12.63
CA SER A 13 13.06 12.49 -12.57
C SER A 13 13.25 13.19 -13.92
N SER A 14 13.73 12.48 -14.95
CA SER A 14 14.01 13.05 -16.27
C SER A 14 12.75 13.32 -17.08
N TYR A 15 12.74 14.40 -17.87
CA TYR A 15 11.70 14.69 -18.86
C TYR A 15 11.76 13.75 -20.08
N GLU A 16 12.93 13.18 -20.40
CA GLU A 16 13.10 12.28 -21.54
C GLU A 16 12.49 10.89 -21.28
N PRO A 17 11.52 10.42 -22.10
CA PRO A 17 10.88 9.11 -21.91
C PRO A 17 11.85 7.92 -21.93
N SER A 18 12.93 8.01 -22.72
CA SER A 18 13.96 6.97 -22.81
C SER A 18 14.75 6.82 -21.50
N LYS A 19 15.05 7.93 -20.83
CA LYS A 19 15.70 7.94 -19.51
C LYS A 19 14.75 7.40 -18.45
N VAL A 20 13.49 7.84 -18.42
CA VAL A 20 12.48 7.30 -17.48
C VAL A 20 12.37 5.78 -17.62
N ARG A 21 12.24 5.27 -18.85
CA ARG A 21 12.22 3.82 -19.13
C ARG A 21 13.46 3.10 -18.58
N LYS A 22 14.65 3.70 -18.73
CA LYS A 22 15.90 3.14 -18.22
C LYS A 22 15.90 3.12 -16.68
N GLY A 23 15.42 4.18 -16.03
CA GLY A 23 15.25 4.24 -14.58
C GLY A 23 14.31 3.15 -14.07
N LEU A 24 13.13 2.99 -14.69
CA LEU A 24 12.17 1.95 -14.32
C LEU A 24 12.77 0.54 -14.43
N ARG A 25 13.48 0.24 -15.52
CA ARG A 25 14.17 -1.06 -15.69
C ARG A 25 15.27 -1.30 -14.66
N GLN A 26 15.98 -0.25 -14.24
CA GLN A 26 16.99 -0.38 -13.18
C GLN A 26 16.34 -0.70 -11.83
N VAL A 27 15.21 -0.06 -11.51
CA VAL A 27 14.41 -0.38 -10.32
C VAL A 27 13.88 -1.81 -10.40
N GLU A 28 13.29 -2.21 -11.52
CA GLU A 28 12.79 -3.58 -11.74
C GLU A 28 13.88 -4.63 -11.49
N GLY A 29 15.08 -4.43 -12.08
CA GLY A 29 16.22 -5.32 -11.90
C GLY A 29 16.73 -5.41 -10.47
N LEU A 30 16.56 -4.34 -9.67
CA LEU A 30 16.85 -4.35 -8.23
C LEU A 30 15.79 -5.15 -7.46
N LEU A 31 14.50 -4.94 -7.77
CA LEU A 31 13.41 -5.67 -7.12
C LEU A 31 13.43 -7.16 -7.45
N ALA A 32 13.95 -7.57 -8.60
CA ALA A 32 14.07 -8.99 -8.97
C ALA A 32 15.07 -9.78 -8.09
N GLN A 33 15.97 -9.10 -7.37
CA GLN A 33 17.04 -9.72 -6.58
C GLN A 33 16.62 -10.04 -5.13
N ILE A 34 15.34 -10.34 -4.89
CA ILE A 34 14.77 -10.55 -3.54
C ILE A 34 15.46 -11.65 -2.71
N TYR A 35 16.12 -12.61 -3.36
CA TYR A 35 16.81 -13.72 -2.70
C TYR A 35 18.28 -13.42 -2.38
N ASP A 36 18.81 -12.26 -2.80
CA ASP A 36 20.19 -11.86 -2.53
C ASP A 36 20.34 -11.39 -1.07
N PRO A 37 21.38 -11.80 -0.32
CA PRO A 37 21.71 -11.21 0.98
C PRO A 37 21.75 -9.68 1.00
N ALA A 38 22.11 -9.04 -0.12
CA ALA A 38 22.09 -7.58 -0.32
C ALA A 38 20.67 -6.98 -0.26
N PHE A 39 19.62 -7.78 -0.43
CA PHE A 39 18.22 -7.32 -0.31
C PHE A 39 17.91 -6.80 1.10
N ARG A 40 18.61 -7.28 2.14
CA ARG A 40 18.47 -6.72 3.50
C ARG A 40 18.96 -5.28 3.60
N GLU A 41 20.00 -4.92 2.84
CA GLU A 41 20.48 -3.55 2.73
C GLU A 41 19.46 -2.70 1.95
N PHE A 42 18.93 -3.24 0.85
CA PHE A 42 17.86 -2.59 0.09
C PHE A 42 16.67 -2.22 0.97
N PHE A 43 16.17 -3.19 1.75
CA PHE A 43 15.04 -3.02 2.64
C PHE A 43 15.30 -1.93 3.68
N LYS A 44 16.49 -1.94 4.31
CA LYS A 44 16.87 -0.88 5.27
C LYS A 44 16.89 0.51 4.65
N LEU A 45 17.30 0.64 3.39
CA LEU A 45 17.29 1.92 2.70
C LEU A 45 15.85 2.42 2.46
N GLN A 46 14.87 1.52 2.28
CA GLN A 46 13.47 1.91 2.03
C GLN A 46 12.79 2.60 3.22
N GLU A 47 13.28 2.36 4.44
CA GLU A 47 12.83 3.05 5.66
C GLU A 47 13.22 4.54 5.65
N GLY A 48 14.24 4.93 4.88
CA GLY A 48 14.67 6.32 4.75
C GLY A 48 13.96 7.05 3.61
N PHE A 49 13.46 8.27 3.87
CA PHE A 49 12.82 9.10 2.84
C PHE A 49 13.71 9.37 1.61
N GLN A 50 15.02 9.41 1.79
CA GLN A 50 15.97 9.68 0.70
C GLN A 50 15.98 8.56 -0.35
N TRP A 51 15.84 7.31 0.09
CA TRP A 51 16.05 6.10 -0.70
C TRP A 51 14.78 5.27 -0.93
N ASN A 52 13.64 5.71 -0.38
CA ASN A 52 12.35 5.07 -0.56
C ASN A 52 11.93 5.10 -2.04
N VAL A 53 11.98 3.94 -2.68
CA VAL A 53 11.67 3.75 -4.10
C VAL A 53 10.20 4.01 -4.38
N ALA A 54 9.27 3.63 -3.49
CA ALA A 54 7.84 3.89 -3.70
C ALA A 54 7.56 5.39 -3.83
N MET A 55 8.14 6.20 -2.94
CA MET A 55 8.03 7.66 -3.00
C MET A 55 8.55 8.22 -4.34
N ARG A 56 9.68 7.70 -4.83
CA ARG A 56 10.27 8.11 -6.12
C ARG A 56 9.40 7.70 -7.31
N LEU A 57 8.81 6.52 -7.27
CA LEU A 57 7.89 6.04 -8.30
C LEU A 57 6.58 6.85 -8.30
N VAL A 58 6.04 7.20 -7.14
CA VAL A 58 4.85 8.09 -7.04
C VAL A 58 5.15 9.47 -7.62
N THR A 59 6.32 10.03 -7.33
CA THR A 59 6.76 11.31 -7.93
C THR A 59 6.93 11.18 -9.46
N CYS A 60 7.46 10.05 -9.93
CA CYS A 60 7.55 9.76 -11.36
C CYS A 60 6.16 9.67 -12.00
N LEU A 61 5.20 9.04 -11.33
CA LEU A 61 3.81 8.90 -11.79
C LEU A 61 3.13 10.26 -11.93
N GLU A 62 3.28 11.14 -10.94
CA GLU A 62 2.81 12.53 -10.99
C GLU A 62 3.36 13.26 -12.23
N HIS A 63 4.67 13.15 -12.49
CA HIS A 63 5.27 13.74 -13.68
C HIS A 63 4.77 13.13 -14.99
N LEU A 64 4.42 11.85 -15.02
CA LEU A 64 3.89 11.18 -16.22
C LEU A 64 2.42 11.55 -16.47
N LEU A 65 1.65 11.79 -15.42
CA LEU A 65 0.26 12.29 -15.50
C LEU A 65 0.19 13.72 -16.03
N GLY A 66 1.17 14.56 -15.68
CA GLY A 66 1.31 15.91 -16.24
C GLY A 66 1.73 15.95 -17.71
N ARG A 67 2.09 14.82 -18.32
CA ARG A 67 2.48 14.74 -19.74
C ARG A 67 1.27 14.46 -20.61
N GLY A 68 1.36 14.89 -21.87
CA GLY A 68 0.34 14.57 -22.88
C GLY A 68 0.17 13.05 -23.08
N ARG A 69 -1.03 12.65 -23.49
CA ARG A 69 -1.39 11.25 -23.73
C ARG A 69 -0.74 10.75 -25.01
N THR A 70 0.24 9.86 -24.88
CA THR A 70 0.89 9.17 -26.00
C THR A 70 1.06 7.71 -25.63
N GLY A 71 1.02 6.80 -26.61
CA GLY A 71 1.17 5.37 -26.31
C GLY A 71 2.49 5.03 -25.61
N THR A 72 3.55 5.83 -25.82
CA THR A 72 4.80 5.68 -25.05
C THR A 72 4.63 6.10 -23.59
N ASN A 73 3.91 7.18 -23.31
CA ASN A 73 3.63 7.63 -21.95
C ASN A 73 2.76 6.62 -21.20
N ASP A 74 1.75 6.05 -21.86
CA ASP A 74 0.87 5.03 -21.28
C ASP A 74 1.66 3.80 -20.84
N LEU A 75 2.62 3.35 -21.66
CA LEU A 75 3.51 2.25 -21.28
C LEU A 75 4.39 2.58 -20.07
N LEU A 76 4.84 3.84 -19.93
CA LEU A 76 5.60 4.27 -18.76
C LEU A 76 4.74 4.33 -17.50
N ILE A 77 3.49 4.78 -17.62
CA ILE A 77 2.52 4.78 -16.51
C ILE A 77 2.28 3.34 -16.05
N LEU A 78 2.01 2.41 -16.98
CA LEU A 78 1.80 1.00 -16.66
C LEU A 78 3.00 0.39 -15.93
N SER A 79 4.22 0.55 -16.46
CA SER A 79 5.43 0.05 -15.79
C SER A 79 5.67 0.71 -14.44
N THR A 80 5.29 1.98 -14.26
CA THR A 80 5.41 2.66 -12.96
C THR A 80 4.42 2.09 -11.94
N LEU A 81 3.16 1.85 -12.35
CA LEU A 81 2.14 1.24 -11.50
C LEU A 81 2.52 -0.19 -11.07
N GLU A 82 3.02 -1.01 -11.99
CA GLU A 82 3.51 -2.37 -11.70
C GLU A 82 4.66 -2.36 -10.67
N LEU A 83 5.60 -1.43 -10.82
CA LEU A 83 6.69 -1.30 -9.84
C LEU A 83 6.21 -0.77 -8.49
N ILE A 84 5.24 0.15 -8.46
CA ILE A 84 4.62 0.60 -7.20
C ILE A 84 4.00 -0.62 -6.49
N GLN A 85 3.20 -1.43 -7.19
CA GLN A 85 2.63 -2.65 -6.63
C GLN A 85 3.70 -3.57 -6.04
N GLY A 86 4.76 -3.85 -6.81
CA GLY A 86 5.88 -4.69 -6.35
C GLY A 86 6.56 -4.14 -5.10
N VAL A 87 6.86 -2.84 -5.06
CA VAL A 87 7.50 -2.22 -3.89
C VAL A 87 6.59 -2.22 -2.67
N LEU A 88 5.28 -1.98 -2.83
CA LEU A 88 4.33 -2.01 -1.70
C LEU A 88 4.15 -3.41 -1.12
N LEU A 89 4.30 -4.46 -1.94
CA LEU A 89 4.28 -5.85 -1.47
C LEU A 89 5.59 -6.21 -0.76
N LEU A 90 6.73 -5.73 -1.26
CA LEU A 90 8.05 -5.99 -0.67
C LEU A 90 8.33 -5.17 0.59
N HIS A 91 7.82 -3.94 0.66
CA HIS A 91 8.01 -3.00 1.76
C HIS A 91 6.66 -2.41 2.22
N PRO A 92 5.88 -3.17 3.03
CA PRO A 92 4.59 -2.72 3.55
C PRO A 92 4.57 -1.33 4.20
N PRO A 93 5.61 -0.87 4.92
CA PRO A 93 5.62 0.49 5.49
C PRO A 93 5.46 1.60 4.45
N SER A 94 5.84 1.37 3.19
CA SER A 94 5.64 2.34 2.10
C SER A 94 4.16 2.59 1.76
N ARG A 95 3.22 1.73 2.19
CA ARG A 95 1.79 1.97 1.99
C ARG A 95 1.33 3.24 2.69
N THR A 96 1.98 3.65 3.79
CA THR A 96 1.66 4.89 4.54
C THR A 96 1.70 6.16 3.67
N LEU A 97 2.36 6.12 2.51
CA LEU A 97 2.33 7.22 1.54
C LEU A 97 0.90 7.54 1.12
N PHE A 98 0.07 6.52 0.89
CA PHE A 98 -1.30 6.69 0.37
C PHE A 98 -2.33 7.13 1.43
N ALA A 99 -1.91 7.30 2.69
CA ALA A 99 -2.71 8.03 3.69
C ALA A 99 -2.69 9.55 3.44
N ARG A 100 -1.84 10.02 2.52
CA ARG A 100 -1.82 11.42 2.08
C ARG A 100 -2.74 11.57 0.87
N GLU A 101 -3.68 12.50 0.98
CA GLU A 101 -4.65 12.79 -0.06
C GLU A 101 -4.02 13.04 -1.43
N ILE A 102 -2.89 13.75 -1.48
CA ILE A 102 -2.17 14.08 -2.72
C ILE A 102 -1.82 12.81 -3.50
N TYR A 103 -1.30 11.77 -2.83
CA TYR A 103 -0.87 10.54 -3.50
C TYR A 103 -2.04 9.60 -3.80
N MET A 104 -3.08 9.60 -2.96
CA MET A 104 -4.30 8.85 -3.26
C MET A 104 -5.05 9.43 -4.47
N ASN A 105 -5.14 10.76 -4.57
CA ASN A 105 -5.76 11.44 -5.72
C ASN A 105 -5.07 11.08 -7.03
N LEU A 106 -3.73 10.94 -7.07
CA LEU A 106 -3.05 10.48 -8.29
C LEU A 106 -3.56 9.14 -8.80
N LEU A 107 -3.90 8.20 -7.90
CA LEU A 107 -4.50 6.92 -8.28
C LEU A 107 -5.95 7.10 -8.73
N LEU A 108 -6.73 7.96 -8.08
CA LEU A 108 -8.12 8.23 -8.47
C LEU A 108 -8.21 8.90 -9.84
N ASP A 109 -7.31 9.84 -10.15
CA ASP A 109 -7.23 10.52 -11.46
C ASP A 109 -6.93 9.54 -12.60
N LEU A 110 -6.17 8.48 -12.34
CA LEU A 110 -5.89 7.43 -13.31
C LEU A 110 -7.12 6.57 -13.63
N LEU A 111 -8.16 6.58 -12.78
CA LEU A 111 -9.44 5.91 -13.05
C LEU A 111 -10.37 6.71 -13.97
N ASP A 112 -10.00 7.92 -14.40
CA ASP A 112 -10.80 8.70 -15.35
C ASP A 112 -11.13 7.85 -16.60
N PRO A 113 -12.41 7.82 -17.05
CA PRO A 113 -12.86 7.10 -18.25
C PRO A 113 -12.06 7.39 -19.52
N ILE A 114 -11.37 8.52 -19.58
CA ILE A 114 -10.53 8.93 -20.70
C ILE A 114 -9.22 8.14 -20.82
N ASN A 115 -8.77 7.52 -19.72
CA ASN A 115 -7.58 6.69 -19.70
C ASN A 115 -7.88 5.33 -20.31
N CYS A 116 -6.86 4.69 -20.90
CA CYS A 116 -7.06 3.40 -21.54
C CYS A 116 -7.39 2.31 -20.50
N PRO A 117 -8.17 1.27 -20.89
CA PRO A 117 -8.58 0.21 -19.97
C PRO A 117 -7.43 -0.47 -19.21
N ALA A 118 -6.26 -0.60 -19.84
CA ALA A 118 -5.08 -1.19 -19.20
C ALA A 118 -4.60 -0.35 -18.00
N ILE A 119 -4.58 0.99 -18.13
CA ILE A 119 -4.20 1.90 -17.03
C ILE A 119 -5.22 1.80 -15.90
N GLN A 120 -6.51 1.80 -16.22
CA GLN A 120 -7.58 1.66 -15.22
C GLN A 120 -7.45 0.33 -14.45
N SER A 121 -7.27 -0.79 -15.16
CA SER A 121 -7.05 -2.12 -14.56
C SER A 121 -5.82 -2.13 -13.64
N ALA A 122 -4.67 -1.61 -14.11
CA ALA A 122 -3.44 -1.54 -13.32
C ALA A 122 -3.58 -0.62 -12.10
N THR A 123 -4.34 0.46 -12.23
CA THR A 123 -4.61 1.40 -11.14
C THR A 123 -5.48 0.77 -10.06
N LEU A 124 -6.53 0.03 -10.43
CA LEU A 124 -7.36 -0.71 -9.48
C LEU A 124 -6.53 -1.73 -8.69
N LEU A 125 -5.63 -2.45 -9.35
CA LEU A 125 -4.72 -3.36 -8.66
C LEU A 125 -3.75 -2.63 -7.73
N THR A 126 -3.25 -1.46 -8.16
CA THR A 126 -2.40 -0.60 -7.33
C THR A 126 -3.14 -0.11 -6.08
N LEU A 127 -4.41 0.29 -6.23
CA LEU A 127 -5.29 0.63 -5.10
C LEU A 127 -5.43 -0.57 -4.14
N VAL A 128 -5.72 -1.78 -4.64
CA VAL A 128 -5.75 -2.98 -3.77
C VAL A 128 -4.45 -3.11 -2.96
N THR A 129 -3.29 -3.02 -3.61
CA THR A 129 -1.99 -3.15 -2.91
C THR A 129 -1.69 -2.02 -1.92
N ALA A 130 -2.22 -0.81 -2.18
CA ALA A 130 -2.08 0.34 -1.29
C ALA A 130 -2.99 0.25 -0.07
N LEU A 131 -4.21 -0.28 -0.24
CA LEU A 131 -5.23 -0.38 0.81
C LEU A 131 -5.07 -1.65 1.67
N LEU A 132 -4.35 -2.67 1.18
CA LEU A 132 -4.19 -3.96 1.84
C LEU A 132 -3.60 -3.84 3.26
N ASP A 133 -4.36 -4.34 4.24
CA ASP A 133 -4.07 -4.27 5.68
C ASP A 133 -3.74 -2.86 6.18
N HIS A 134 -4.26 -1.82 5.50
CA HIS A 134 -3.98 -0.42 5.86
C HIS A 134 -5.26 0.44 5.86
N PRO A 135 -6.07 0.38 6.94
CA PRO A 135 -7.37 1.07 7.04
C PRO A 135 -7.26 2.58 6.86
N ALA A 136 -6.17 3.21 7.30
CA ALA A 136 -5.93 4.66 7.13
C ALA A 136 -5.98 5.09 5.65
N ASN A 137 -5.42 4.26 4.78
CA ASN A 137 -5.48 4.51 3.34
C ASN A 137 -6.90 4.34 2.82
N THR A 138 -7.65 3.35 3.33
CA THR A 138 -9.06 3.13 2.97
C THR A 138 -9.91 4.33 3.40
N ARG A 139 -9.65 4.90 4.58
CA ARG A 139 -10.32 6.14 5.03
C ARG A 139 -10.03 7.29 4.07
N THR A 140 -8.75 7.51 3.72
CA THR A 140 -8.34 8.56 2.77
C THR A 140 -9.01 8.37 1.40
N PHE A 141 -9.05 7.14 0.90
CA PHE A 141 -9.74 6.79 -0.34
C PHE A 141 -11.23 7.13 -0.29
N GLU A 142 -11.90 6.83 0.82
CA GLU A 142 -13.33 7.13 0.99
C GLU A 142 -13.62 8.62 1.15
N GLU A 143 -12.75 9.35 1.86
CA GLU A 143 -12.83 10.82 2.03
C GLU A 143 -12.66 11.57 0.71
N LEU A 144 -11.90 11.00 -0.24
CA LEU A 144 -11.71 11.51 -1.59
C LEU A 144 -12.73 11.00 -2.61
N ASP A 145 -13.91 10.56 -2.15
CA ASP A 145 -14.97 10.04 -3.01
C ASP A 145 -14.53 8.88 -3.92
N GLY A 146 -13.55 8.08 -3.48
CA GLY A 146 -13.04 6.95 -4.23
C GLY A 146 -14.11 5.90 -4.56
N LEU A 147 -15.06 5.66 -3.65
CA LEU A 147 -16.21 4.79 -3.89
C LEU A 147 -17.13 5.31 -4.99
N LEU A 148 -17.37 6.63 -5.02
CA LEU A 148 -18.15 7.24 -6.09
C LEU A 148 -17.43 7.10 -7.43
N THR A 149 -16.11 7.32 -7.45
CA THR A 149 -15.27 7.17 -8.64
C THR A 149 -15.35 5.74 -9.21
N VAL A 150 -15.09 4.73 -8.37
CA VAL A 150 -15.12 3.31 -8.74
C VAL A 150 -16.52 2.88 -9.21
N THR A 151 -17.58 3.23 -8.47
CA THR A 151 -18.95 2.83 -8.84
C THR A 151 -19.47 3.57 -10.06
N SER A 152 -19.05 4.82 -10.28
CA SER A 152 -19.39 5.57 -11.49
C SER A 152 -18.73 4.95 -12.71
N LEU A 153 -17.45 4.61 -12.63
CA LEU A 153 -16.74 3.90 -13.70
C LEU A 153 -17.38 2.53 -13.97
N PHE A 154 -17.83 1.81 -12.94
CA PHE A 154 -18.52 0.53 -13.11
C PHE A 154 -19.85 0.65 -13.86
N LYS A 155 -20.65 1.66 -13.53
CA LYS A 155 -21.97 1.91 -14.14
C LYS A 155 -21.90 2.43 -15.58
N GLN A 156 -20.78 3.02 -15.98
CA GLN A 156 -20.62 3.54 -17.32
C GLN A 156 -20.74 2.41 -18.37
N ARG A 157 -21.50 2.71 -19.42
CA ARG A 157 -21.73 1.76 -20.53
C ARG A 157 -20.47 1.55 -21.37
N ALA A 158 -19.62 2.57 -21.47
CA ALA A 158 -18.39 2.53 -22.25
C ALA A 158 -17.26 1.73 -21.59
N THR A 159 -17.37 1.44 -20.28
CA THR A 159 -16.35 0.70 -19.54
C THR A 159 -16.21 -0.72 -20.06
N SER A 160 -14.97 -1.11 -20.34
CA SER A 160 -14.66 -2.42 -20.91
C SER A 160 -15.04 -3.56 -19.95
N ARG A 161 -15.30 -4.75 -20.50
CA ARG A 161 -15.61 -5.94 -19.68
C ARG A 161 -14.47 -6.28 -18.71
N GLU A 162 -13.23 -6.13 -19.15
CA GLU A 162 -12.04 -6.38 -18.35
C GLU A 162 -11.99 -5.45 -17.12
N VAL A 163 -12.17 -4.15 -17.33
CA VAL A 163 -12.18 -3.16 -16.23
C VAL A 163 -13.35 -3.40 -15.30
N LYS A 164 -14.53 -3.77 -15.81
CA LYS A 164 -15.69 -4.14 -14.98
C LYS A 164 -15.39 -5.33 -14.06
N LEU A 165 -14.67 -6.34 -14.56
CA LEU A 165 -14.25 -7.47 -13.74
C LEU A 165 -13.29 -7.01 -12.63
N LYS A 166 -12.31 -6.17 -12.95
CA LYS A 166 -11.40 -5.58 -11.94
C LYS A 166 -12.09 -4.69 -10.93
N LEU A 167 -13.10 -3.94 -11.33
CA LEU A 167 -13.93 -3.14 -10.43
C LEU A 167 -14.70 -4.02 -9.45
N VAL A 168 -15.27 -5.13 -9.93
CA VAL A 168 -15.95 -6.09 -9.05
C VAL A 168 -14.97 -6.75 -8.07
N GLU A 169 -13.79 -7.19 -8.53
CA GLU A 169 -12.73 -7.70 -7.64
C GLU A 169 -12.35 -6.66 -6.56
N PHE A 170 -12.20 -5.39 -6.95
CA PHE A 170 -11.92 -4.31 -6.02
C PHE A 170 -13.06 -4.09 -5.01
N LEU A 171 -14.33 -4.15 -5.43
CA LEU A 171 -15.48 -4.01 -4.54
C LEU A 171 -15.57 -5.17 -3.54
N TYR A 172 -15.30 -6.40 -3.97
CA TYR A 172 -15.19 -7.55 -3.07
C TYR A 172 -14.07 -7.34 -2.06
N PHE A 173 -12.88 -6.95 -2.50
CA PHE A 173 -11.77 -6.61 -1.61
C PHE A 173 -12.15 -5.52 -0.60
N TYR A 174 -12.80 -4.44 -1.05
CA TYR A 174 -13.24 -3.35 -0.18
C TYR A 174 -14.21 -3.82 0.90
N LEU A 175 -15.11 -4.77 0.59
CA LEU A 175 -16.09 -5.30 1.54
C LEU A 175 -15.51 -6.35 2.52
N MET A 176 -14.33 -6.92 2.23
CA MET A 176 -13.68 -7.87 3.14
C MET A 176 -13.40 -7.23 4.51
N PRO A 177 -13.56 -7.95 5.64
CA PRO A 177 -13.30 -7.40 6.97
C PRO A 177 -11.90 -6.79 7.10
N GLU A 178 -11.79 -5.64 7.76
CA GLU A 178 -10.49 -5.00 8.01
C GLU A 178 -9.80 -5.66 9.22
N THR A 179 -8.51 -5.90 9.12
CA THR A 179 -7.69 -6.34 10.25
C THR A 179 -7.21 -5.13 11.05
N PRO A 180 -7.35 -5.12 12.39
CA PRO A 180 -6.86 -4.01 13.20
C PRO A 180 -5.33 -3.91 13.07
N THR A 181 -4.86 -2.74 12.66
CA THR A 181 -3.43 -2.45 12.55
C THR A 181 -2.88 -2.23 13.95
N TYR A 182 -2.33 -3.28 14.57
CA TYR A 182 -1.55 -3.10 15.78
C TYR A 182 -0.26 -2.36 15.44
N PRO A 183 0.08 -1.26 16.13
CA PRO A 183 1.39 -0.65 15.96
C PRO A 183 2.43 -1.69 16.38
N VAL A 184 3.09 -2.31 15.39
CA VAL A 184 4.27 -3.14 15.64
C VAL A 184 5.32 -2.17 16.17
N GLY A 185 5.41 -2.07 17.49
CA GLY A 185 6.54 -1.41 18.14
C GLY A 185 7.81 -1.99 17.55
N ALA A 186 8.72 -1.13 17.11
CA ALA A 186 10.01 -1.52 16.56
C ALA A 186 10.75 -2.41 17.57
N SER A 187 10.58 -3.72 17.42
CA SER A 187 11.37 -4.75 18.07
C SER A 187 11.48 -5.85 17.05
N ALA A 188 12.65 -5.89 16.39
CA ALA A 188 13.01 -6.95 15.48
C ALA A 188 12.70 -8.32 16.11
N PRO A 189 12.30 -9.33 15.34
CA PRO A 189 12.25 -10.69 15.84
C PRO A 189 13.70 -11.13 16.09
N ASN A 190 14.13 -11.05 17.35
CA ASN A 190 15.37 -11.66 17.80
C ASN A 190 15.26 -13.16 17.52
N THR A 191 16.03 -13.62 16.54
CA THR A 191 16.19 -15.04 16.24
C THR A 191 16.72 -15.71 17.51
N ALA A 192 15.87 -16.50 18.16
CA ALA A 192 16.24 -17.31 19.31
C ALA A 192 17.27 -18.35 18.84
N VAL A 193 18.54 -18.09 19.13
CA VAL A 193 19.56 -19.13 19.23
C VAL A 193 19.19 -19.95 20.47
N CYS A 194 18.79 -21.21 20.24
CA CYS A 194 18.54 -22.19 21.26
C CYS A 194 19.70 -22.28 22.25
N GLY A 195 19.37 -22.09 23.53
CA GLY A 195 20.31 -22.15 24.64
C GLY A 195 20.84 -23.55 24.91
N LEU A 196 22.10 -23.58 25.35
CA LEU A 196 22.64 -24.64 26.20
C LEU A 196 22.97 -24.04 27.57
N GLN A 197 22.48 -24.71 28.61
CA GLN A 197 22.57 -24.38 30.03
C GLN A 197 24.00 -24.10 30.55
N ARG A 198 24.13 -23.17 31.51
CA ARG A 198 24.45 -23.46 32.94
C ARG A 198 24.60 -22.18 33.79
N SER A 199 24.01 -22.21 34.98
CA SER A 199 24.01 -21.19 36.05
C SER A 199 25.29 -21.23 36.94
N PRO A 200 25.38 -20.53 38.10
CA PRO A 200 25.65 -19.10 38.28
C PRO A 200 26.84 -18.83 39.26
N SER A 201 27.32 -17.59 39.38
CA SER A 201 28.09 -17.17 40.58
C SER A 201 27.89 -15.70 40.94
N LYS A 202 27.69 -15.48 42.24
CA LYS A 202 27.46 -14.21 42.94
C LYS A 202 28.74 -13.36 43.03
N LEU A 203 28.61 -12.03 43.12
CA LEU A 203 29.13 -11.20 44.23
C LEU A 203 28.88 -9.69 44.02
N GLY A 204 28.41 -9.03 45.10
CA GLY A 204 28.53 -7.60 45.48
C GLY A 204 27.85 -6.54 44.59
N GLY A 205 27.07 -5.57 45.06
CA GLY A 205 26.81 -5.02 46.40
C GLY A 205 26.76 -3.49 46.28
N GLY A 206 25.62 -2.85 46.59
CA GLY A 206 25.54 -1.40 46.85
C GLY A 206 24.27 -0.68 46.32
N PRO A 207 23.75 0.36 47.00
CA PRO A 207 22.30 0.56 47.20
C PRO A 207 21.72 1.93 46.73
N TYR A 208 20.37 2.02 46.80
CA TYR A 208 19.48 3.20 46.63
C TYR A 208 19.22 3.64 45.16
N SER A 209 17.98 3.78 44.66
CA SER A 209 16.98 4.75 45.12
C SER A 209 15.52 4.41 44.70
N ARG A 210 14.66 4.50 45.72
CA ARG A 210 13.23 4.87 45.84
C ARG A 210 12.38 5.13 44.57
N SER A 211 11.21 4.48 44.55
CA SER A 211 10.03 4.73 43.70
C SER A 211 9.65 6.19 43.53
N LEU A 212 9.17 6.54 42.33
CA LEU A 212 8.02 7.43 42.15
C LEU A 212 7.18 6.97 40.95
N ASN A 213 6.05 6.34 41.27
CA ASN A 213 4.89 6.26 40.38
C ASN A 213 4.40 7.69 40.14
N VAL A 214 4.60 8.22 38.95
CA VAL A 214 3.86 9.39 38.46
C VAL A 214 2.93 8.89 37.37
N ALA A 215 1.65 8.77 37.74
CA ALA A 215 0.55 8.59 36.82
C ALA A 215 0.46 9.84 35.92
N GLY A 216 0.97 9.72 34.69
CA GLY A 216 0.74 10.69 33.62
C GLY A 216 -0.64 10.47 33.00
N PRO A 217 -1.39 11.54 32.66
CA PRO A 217 -2.76 11.44 32.21
C PRO A 217 -2.84 10.79 30.83
N GLY A 218 -3.83 9.91 30.66
CA GLY A 218 -4.03 9.06 29.50
C GLY A 218 -3.89 9.79 28.16
N HIS A 219 -2.85 9.44 27.42
CA HIS A 219 -2.88 9.52 25.98
C HIS A 219 -3.74 8.35 25.49
N GLY A 220 -5.03 8.63 25.30
CA GLY A 220 -5.95 7.73 24.64
C GLY A 220 -5.38 7.35 23.29
N GLY A 221 -4.85 6.13 23.20
CA GLY A 221 -4.31 5.56 21.99
C GLY A 221 -5.39 5.61 20.90
N LYS A 222 -5.19 6.51 19.95
CA LYS A 222 -5.98 6.72 18.74
C LYS A 222 -5.79 5.56 17.75
N GLY A 223 -5.72 4.33 18.25
CA GLY A 223 -5.39 3.12 17.49
C GLY A 223 -6.60 2.22 17.19
N HIS A 224 -7.80 2.57 17.68
CA HIS A 224 -9.00 1.74 17.52
C HIS A 224 -10.11 2.39 16.67
N GLY A 225 -9.91 3.61 16.17
CA GLY A 225 -10.94 4.38 15.49
C GLY A 225 -10.90 4.36 13.96
N ASP A 226 -9.97 3.59 13.38
CA ASP A 226 -9.68 3.66 11.94
C ASP A 226 -10.27 2.49 11.14
N THR A 227 -10.57 1.38 11.82
CA THR A 227 -11.17 0.21 11.18
C THR A 227 -12.68 0.31 11.10
N ARG A 228 -13.27 -0.02 9.96
CA ARG A 228 -14.73 -0.12 9.75
C ARG A 228 -15.20 -1.56 9.61
N THR A 229 -16.41 -1.84 10.10
CA THR A 229 -17.01 -3.17 9.91
C THR A 229 -17.49 -3.36 8.46
N THR A 230 -17.76 -4.61 8.08
CA THR A 230 -18.32 -4.90 6.75
C THR A 230 -19.69 -4.23 6.56
N GLU A 231 -20.51 -4.14 7.60
CA GLU A 231 -21.82 -3.47 7.57
C GLU A 231 -21.69 -1.96 7.35
N GLU A 232 -20.73 -1.31 8.01
CA GLU A 232 -20.45 0.12 7.81
C GLU A 232 -19.98 0.38 6.38
N LYS A 233 -19.08 -0.47 5.86
CA LYS A 233 -18.59 -0.38 4.48
C LYS A 233 -19.68 -0.66 3.44
N GLN A 234 -20.55 -1.62 3.71
CA GLN A 234 -21.74 -1.91 2.93
C GLN A 234 -22.68 -0.69 2.89
N ALA A 235 -22.94 -0.05 4.04
CA ALA A 235 -23.80 1.14 4.09
C ALA A 235 -23.21 2.31 3.28
N LEU A 236 -21.89 2.50 3.29
CA LEU A 236 -21.20 3.51 2.50
C LEU A 236 -21.28 3.21 1.01
N LEU A 237 -21.01 1.97 0.60
CA LEU A 237 -21.11 1.56 -0.80
C LEU A 237 -22.56 1.62 -1.30
N GLY A 238 -23.53 1.32 -0.42
CA GLY A 238 -24.96 1.40 -0.67
C GLY A 238 -25.47 2.80 -1.04
N ARG A 239 -24.73 3.85 -0.68
CA ARG A 239 -25.03 5.23 -1.15
C ARG A 239 -24.84 5.39 -2.65
N TYR A 240 -24.01 4.53 -3.25
CA TYR A 240 -23.61 4.63 -4.65
C TYR A 240 -24.08 3.45 -5.48
N LEU A 241 -24.41 2.29 -4.90
CA LEU A 241 -24.84 1.10 -5.62
C LEU A 241 -26.07 0.48 -4.94
N ASN A 242 -27.07 0.06 -5.72
CA ASN A 242 -28.35 -0.42 -5.15
C ASN A 242 -28.33 -1.91 -4.77
N ASN A 243 -27.44 -2.72 -5.38
CA ASN A 243 -27.41 -4.17 -5.23
C ASN A 243 -26.21 -4.64 -4.38
N VAL A 244 -25.85 -3.88 -3.34
CA VAL A 244 -24.67 -4.24 -2.53
C VAL A 244 -24.93 -5.47 -1.66
N GLU A 245 -26.18 -5.72 -1.29
CA GLU A 245 -26.57 -6.92 -0.52
C GLU A 245 -26.14 -8.20 -1.25
N ASP A 246 -26.45 -8.31 -2.55
CA ASP A 246 -26.06 -9.45 -3.39
C ASP A 246 -24.53 -9.67 -3.38
N LEU A 247 -23.73 -8.59 -3.47
CA LEU A 247 -22.27 -8.70 -3.39
C LEU A 247 -21.80 -9.19 -2.01
N VAL A 248 -22.47 -8.78 -0.93
CA VAL A 248 -22.11 -9.19 0.43
C VAL A 248 -22.51 -10.64 0.68
N GLU A 249 -23.66 -11.07 0.15
CA GLU A 249 -24.12 -12.45 0.17
C GLU A 249 -23.16 -13.36 -0.61
N ASP A 250 -22.85 -13.01 -1.87
CA ASP A 250 -21.88 -13.72 -2.71
C ASP A 250 -20.51 -13.86 -2.01
N LEU A 251 -20.05 -12.82 -1.32
CA LEU A 251 -18.79 -12.84 -0.58
C LEU A 251 -18.83 -13.81 0.62
N LYS A 252 -19.95 -13.85 1.35
CA LYS A 252 -20.16 -14.79 2.47
C LYS A 252 -20.22 -16.24 2.00
N GLU A 253 -20.86 -16.48 0.85
CA GLU A 253 -20.95 -17.82 0.25
C GLU A 253 -19.61 -18.29 -0.33
N THR A 254 -18.85 -17.37 -0.93
CA THR A 254 -17.61 -17.71 -1.65
C THR A 254 -16.39 -17.79 -0.73
N ALA A 255 -16.45 -17.25 0.49
CA ALA A 255 -15.40 -17.17 1.52
C ALA A 255 -14.03 -17.79 1.12
N PRO A 256 -13.25 -17.11 0.26
CA PRO A 256 -12.03 -17.70 -0.33
C PRO A 256 -10.90 -17.86 0.70
N PHE A 257 -11.00 -17.17 1.84
CA PHE A 257 -10.15 -17.35 3.00
C PHE A 257 -11.05 -17.65 4.20
N GLY A 258 -11.27 -18.94 4.44
CA GLY A 258 -12.14 -19.43 5.50
C GLY A 258 -11.79 -18.82 6.85
N ALA A 259 -12.83 -18.33 7.53
CA ALA A 259 -12.81 -18.08 8.95
C ALA A 259 -12.29 -19.32 9.69
N THR A 260 -11.02 -19.29 10.09
CA THR A 260 -10.55 -20.10 11.22
C THR A 260 -10.11 -19.11 12.28
N VAL A 261 -11.09 -18.68 13.07
CA VAL A 261 -10.85 -18.19 14.42
C VAL A 261 -10.38 -19.39 15.23
N TYR A 262 -9.09 -19.44 15.55
CA TYR A 262 -8.56 -20.22 16.66
C TYR A 262 -7.98 -19.24 17.70
#